data_AF-A0A938B9V5-F1
#
_entry.id   AF-A0A938B9V5-F1
#
_cell.length_a   1.000
_cell.length_b   1.000
_cell.length_c   1.000
_cell.angle_alpha   90.00
_cell.angle_beta   90.00
_cell.angle_gamma   90.00
#
_symmetry.space_group_name_H-M   'P 1'
#
loop_
_entity.id
_entity.type
_entity.pdbx_description
1 polymer ?
#
loop_
_entity_poly.entity_id
_entity_poly.type
_entity_poly.pdbx_seq_one_letter_code
_entity_poly.pdbx_strand_id
1 'polypeptide(L)'
;MPAECRNFRDPIEPILYLDATYAIATLDETEAYHSDCANFYERLESESVLSVVSDLVYNELAFHRIKAAMTIEGIRTNQHWLDVKRNRPNFIATIMPDVESKKAELNCMVLKLSIGDAVTERAFQLMRNYSLLPTDAYHIAIALDAGVNCFVTLDRDFWRVDGIIVYTCLP
;
A
#
# COMPACT_ATOMS: atom_id res chain seq x y z
N MET A 1 -17.24 -5.44 16.18
CA MET A 1 -16.12 -5.45 17.14
C MET A 1 -15.15 -4.42 16.60
N PRO A 2 -14.61 -3.53 17.43
CA PRO A 2 -13.67 -2.50 16.95
C PRO A 2 -12.44 -3.13 16.29
N ALA A 3 -11.71 -2.34 15.51
CA ALA A 3 -10.41 -2.77 14.97
C ALA A 3 -9.46 -3.16 16.12
N GLU A 4 -8.72 -4.25 15.93
CA GLU A 4 -7.63 -4.63 16.82
C GLU A 4 -6.31 -4.08 16.24
N CYS A 5 -5.67 -3.15 16.95
CA CYS A 5 -4.38 -2.61 16.55
C CYS A 5 -3.23 -3.37 17.20
N ARG A 6 -2.36 -3.94 16.38
CA ARG A 6 -1.16 -4.69 16.76
C ARG A 6 0.08 -3.95 16.27
N ASN A 7 1.14 -3.99 17.06
CA ASN A 7 2.45 -3.52 16.64
C ASN A 7 3.21 -4.62 15.88
N PHE A 8 4.27 -4.25 15.15
CA PHE A 8 5.09 -5.19 14.37
C PHE A 8 5.83 -6.28 15.18
N ARG A 9 5.79 -6.23 16.53
CA ARG A 9 6.36 -7.25 17.43
C ARG A 9 5.31 -8.20 18.01
N ASP A 10 4.04 -7.95 17.78
CA ASP A 10 2.96 -8.80 18.26
C ASP A 10 2.89 -10.12 17.46
N PRO A 11 2.15 -11.14 17.95
CA PRO A 11 1.89 -12.38 17.21
C PRO A 11 1.25 -12.10 15.84
N ILE A 12 1.71 -12.81 14.81
CA ILE A 12 1.34 -12.57 13.42
C ILE A 12 0.32 -13.60 12.94
N GLU A 13 -0.71 -13.12 12.25
CA GLU A 13 -1.70 -13.97 11.58
C GLU A 13 -1.11 -14.58 10.30
N PRO A 14 -1.53 -15.80 9.90
CA PRO A 14 -0.87 -16.53 8.82
C PRO A 14 -1.04 -15.90 7.42
N ILE A 15 -2.00 -15.00 7.24
CA ILE A 15 -2.24 -14.30 5.97
C ILE A 15 -2.48 -12.82 6.27
N LEU A 16 -1.68 -11.95 5.64
CA LEU A 16 -1.78 -10.51 5.80
C LEU A 16 -1.96 -9.81 4.46
N TYR A 17 -2.86 -8.84 4.41
CA TYR A 17 -2.96 -7.89 3.32
C TYR A 17 -1.98 -6.74 3.53
N LEU A 18 -1.05 -6.55 2.60
CA LEU A 18 -0.13 -5.42 2.62
C LEU A 18 -0.78 -4.23 1.89
N ASP A 19 -1.09 -3.18 2.63
CA ASP A 19 -1.58 -1.93 2.06
C ASP A 19 -0.47 -1.18 1.29
N ALA A 20 -0.87 -0.25 0.41
CA ALA A 20 0.05 0.53 -0.39
C ALA A 20 1.04 1.33 0.44
N THR A 21 0.60 1.95 1.54
CA THR A 21 1.49 2.76 2.40
C THR A 21 2.62 1.93 3.00
N TYR A 22 2.31 0.69 3.42
CA TYR A 22 3.31 -0.25 3.92
C TYR A 22 4.23 -0.74 2.79
N ALA A 23 3.67 -1.18 1.66
CA ALA A 23 4.45 -1.69 0.54
C ALA A 23 5.44 -0.64 0.00
N ILE A 24 5.02 0.63 -0.08
CA ILE A 24 5.89 1.75 -0.46
C ILE A 24 7.01 1.93 0.56
N ALA A 25 6.70 2.00 1.86
CA ALA A 25 7.71 2.16 2.90
C ALA A 25 8.71 1.00 2.93
N THR A 26 8.27 -0.24 2.73
CA THR A 26 9.16 -1.40 2.65
C THR A 26 10.12 -1.32 1.45
N LEU A 27 9.65 -0.83 0.30
CA LEU A 27 10.43 -0.85 -0.96
C LEU A 27 11.25 0.41 -1.24
N ASP A 28 10.97 1.51 -0.54
CA ASP A 28 11.61 2.80 -0.75
C ASP A 28 12.44 3.21 0.47
N GLU A 29 13.77 3.13 0.34
CA GLU A 29 14.73 3.48 1.40
C GLU A 29 14.65 4.95 1.83
N THR A 30 13.99 5.80 1.04
CA THR A 30 13.80 7.23 1.37
C THR A 30 12.62 7.48 2.30
N GLU A 31 11.76 6.48 2.51
CA GLU A 31 10.58 6.59 3.37
C GLU A 31 10.93 6.56 4.86
N ALA A 32 10.22 7.37 5.64
CA ALA A 32 10.53 7.60 7.06
C ALA A 32 10.48 6.32 7.91
N TYR A 33 9.58 5.40 7.56
CA TYR A 33 9.36 4.13 8.27
C TYR A 33 10.01 2.93 7.58
N HIS A 34 10.90 3.16 6.59
CA HIS A 34 11.49 2.09 5.81
C HIS A 34 12.12 0.99 6.66
N SER A 35 12.95 1.34 7.64
CA SER A 35 13.63 0.35 8.47
C SER A 35 12.66 -0.53 9.27
N ASP A 36 11.61 0.06 9.85
CA ASP A 36 10.61 -0.71 10.61
C ASP A 36 9.81 -1.64 9.69
N CYS A 37 9.43 -1.15 8.50
CA CYS A 37 8.67 -1.91 7.52
C CYS A 37 9.49 -3.02 6.85
N ALA A 38 10.77 -2.78 6.55
CA ALA A 38 11.69 -3.78 6.03
C ALA A 38 11.94 -4.90 7.04
N ASN A 39 12.24 -4.54 8.29
CA ASN A 39 12.43 -5.52 9.37
C ASN A 39 11.17 -6.35 9.64
N PHE A 40 9.98 -5.73 9.57
CA PHE A 40 8.73 -6.47 9.71
C PHE A 40 8.52 -7.45 8.54
N TYR A 41 8.83 -7.05 7.31
CA TYR A 41 8.75 -7.94 6.16
C TYR A 41 9.71 -9.13 6.27
N GLU A 42 10.96 -8.93 6.69
CA GLU A 42 11.91 -10.04 6.95
C GLU A 42 11.34 -11.04 7.97
N ARG A 43 10.63 -10.53 8.98
CA ARG A 43 9.93 -11.37 9.95
C ARG A 43 8.79 -12.16 9.30
N LEU A 44 7.97 -11.54 8.45
CA LEU A 44 6.91 -12.23 7.69
C LEU A 44 7.46 -13.40 6.87
N GLU A 45 8.60 -13.19 6.18
CA GLU A 45 9.26 -14.25 5.43
C GLU A 45 9.76 -15.37 6.35
N SER A 46 10.42 -15.02 7.46
CA SER A 46 10.96 -15.99 8.42
C SER A 46 9.88 -16.84 9.10
N GLU A 47 8.70 -16.27 9.34
CA GLU A 47 7.54 -16.94 9.94
C GLU A 47 6.63 -17.60 8.87
N SER A 48 7.01 -17.57 7.59
CA SER A 48 6.26 -18.13 6.46
C SER A 48 4.83 -17.60 6.36
N VAL A 49 4.66 -16.30 6.66
CA VAL A 49 3.37 -15.60 6.56
C VAL A 49 3.05 -15.32 5.10
N LEU A 50 1.82 -15.60 4.68
CA LEU A 50 1.36 -15.33 3.33
C LEU A 50 1.00 -13.85 3.18
N SER A 51 1.86 -13.11 2.49
CA SER A 51 1.61 -11.70 2.16
C SER A 51 0.82 -11.57 0.87
N VAL A 52 -0.27 -10.79 0.89
CA VAL A 52 -1.13 -10.57 -0.27
C VAL A 52 -1.40 -9.09 -0.54
N VAL A 53 -1.66 -8.74 -1.81
CA VAL A 53 -1.98 -7.37 -2.24
C VAL A 53 -3.05 -7.36 -3.32
N SER A 54 -3.61 -6.18 -3.62
CA SER A 54 -4.44 -5.98 -4.83
C SER A 54 -3.70 -5.21 -5.92
N ASP A 55 -4.28 -5.14 -7.13
CA ASP A 55 -3.79 -4.27 -8.21
C ASP A 55 -3.73 -2.77 -7.81
N LEU A 56 -4.47 -2.34 -6.78
CA LEU A 56 -4.42 -0.95 -6.29
C LEU A 56 -3.07 -0.61 -5.66
N VAL A 57 -2.45 -1.57 -4.95
CA VAL A 57 -1.11 -1.40 -4.37
C VAL A 57 -0.08 -1.10 -5.47
N TYR A 58 -0.15 -1.81 -6.59
CA TYR A 58 0.74 -1.56 -7.73
C TYR A 58 0.50 -0.19 -8.37
N ASN A 59 -0.76 0.22 -8.50
CA ASN A 59 -1.11 1.53 -9.04
C ASN A 59 -0.56 2.66 -8.16
N GLU A 60 -0.70 2.54 -6.83
CA GLU A 60 -0.19 3.53 -5.88
C GLU A 60 1.32 3.54 -5.79
N LEU A 61 1.96 2.38 -5.79
CA LEU A 61 3.41 2.27 -5.86
C LEU A 61 3.95 2.97 -7.12
N ALA A 62 3.39 2.67 -8.29
CA ALA A 62 3.80 3.30 -9.54
C ALA A 62 3.57 4.82 -9.51
N PHE A 63 2.40 5.27 -9.03
CA PHE A 63 2.09 6.68 -8.91
C PHE A 63 3.03 7.40 -7.94
N HIS A 64 3.34 6.77 -6.81
CA HIS A 64 4.26 7.28 -5.81
C HIS A 64 5.65 7.51 -6.43
N ARG A 65 6.23 6.50 -7.09
CA ARG A 65 7.55 6.60 -7.74
C ARG A 65 7.59 7.67 -8.83
N ILE A 66 6.57 7.72 -9.69
CA ILE A 66 6.47 8.74 -10.74
C ILE A 66 6.38 10.14 -10.13
N LYS A 67 5.53 10.32 -9.11
CA LYS A 67 5.32 11.61 -8.44
C LYS A 67 6.58 12.07 -7.72
N ALA A 68 7.29 11.18 -7.03
CA ALA A 68 8.56 11.48 -6.35
C ALA A 68 9.60 12.01 -7.36
N ALA A 69 9.82 11.27 -8.46
CA ALA A 69 10.77 11.68 -9.49
C ALA A 69 10.36 12.99 -10.19
N MET A 70 9.07 13.20 -10.46
CA MET A 70 8.57 14.48 -11.00
C MET A 70 8.71 15.63 -10.03
N THR A 71 8.60 15.38 -8.73
CA THR A 71 8.77 16.40 -7.69
C THR A 71 10.24 16.84 -7.63
N ILE A 72 11.19 15.89 -7.66
CA ILE A 72 12.63 16.18 -7.72
C ILE A 72 12.96 17.00 -8.97
N GLU A 73 12.45 16.57 -10.13
CA GLU A 73 12.64 17.31 -11.38
C GLU A 73 11.98 18.69 -11.37
N GLY A 74 10.82 18.81 -10.74
CA GLY A 74 10.11 20.06 -10.53
C GLY A 74 10.94 21.04 -9.72
N ILE A 75 11.52 20.58 -8.60
CA ILE A 75 12.45 21.38 -7.79
C ILE A 75 13.65 21.83 -8.64
N ARG A 76 14.25 20.92 -9.42
CA ARG A 76 15.40 21.22 -10.29
C ARG A 76 15.10 22.25 -11.38
N THR A 77 13.86 22.27 -11.87
CA THR A 77 13.41 23.14 -12.97
C THR A 77 12.56 24.32 -12.52
N ASN A 78 12.38 24.49 -11.20
CA ASN A 78 11.48 25.46 -10.59
C ASN A 78 10.03 25.37 -11.14
N GLN A 79 9.51 24.15 -11.22
CA GLN A 79 8.18 23.80 -11.70
C GLN A 79 7.44 22.96 -10.66
N HIS A 80 6.11 23.05 -10.64
CA HIS A 80 5.30 22.06 -9.92
C HIS A 80 5.33 20.72 -10.68
N TRP A 81 5.21 19.58 -9.98
CA TRP A 81 5.33 18.25 -10.59
C TRP A 81 4.32 18.02 -11.74
N LEU A 82 3.12 18.61 -11.65
CA LEU A 82 2.13 18.58 -12.74
C LEU A 82 2.59 19.35 -13.99
N ASP A 83 3.35 20.43 -13.81
CA ASP A 83 3.91 21.19 -14.93
C ASP A 83 5.05 20.41 -15.60
N VAL A 84 5.85 19.67 -14.83
CA VAL A 84 6.85 18.74 -15.38
C VAL A 84 6.16 17.72 -16.29
N LYS A 85 5.09 17.08 -15.83
CA LYS A 85 4.29 16.14 -16.64
C LYS A 85 3.78 16.79 -17.92
N ARG A 86 3.26 18.03 -17.85
CA ARG A 86 2.70 18.75 -19.01
C ARG A 86 3.78 19.17 -20.01
N ASN A 87 4.92 19.65 -19.53
CA ASN A 87 5.97 20.26 -20.34
C ASN A 87 7.01 19.25 -20.82
N ARG A 88 7.07 18.05 -20.22
CA ARG A 88 7.99 16.96 -20.56
C ARG A 88 7.22 15.65 -20.76
N PRO A 89 6.53 15.46 -21.89
CA PRO A 89 5.64 14.33 -22.10
C PRO A 89 6.34 12.96 -22.02
N ASN A 90 7.65 12.90 -22.28
CA ASN A 90 8.44 11.66 -22.24
C ASN A 90 9.09 11.39 -20.87
N PHE A 91 8.88 12.25 -19.86
CA PHE A 91 9.54 12.10 -18.55
C PHE A 91 9.10 10.83 -17.81
N ILE A 92 7.85 10.39 -17.98
CA ILE A 92 7.39 9.12 -17.39
C ILE A 92 8.22 7.96 -17.95
N ALA A 93 8.46 7.93 -19.27
CA ALA A 93 9.23 6.87 -19.91
C ALA A 93 10.66 6.76 -19.34
N THR A 94 11.26 7.86 -18.89
CA THR A 94 12.60 7.84 -18.27
C THR A 94 12.61 7.24 -16.87
N ILE A 95 11.45 7.18 -16.20
CA ILE A 95 11.30 6.64 -14.83
C ILE A 95 10.78 5.19 -14.84
N MET A 96 10.19 4.74 -15.95
CA MET A 96 9.62 3.39 -16.04
C MET A 96 10.57 2.26 -15.61
N PRO A 97 11.89 2.27 -15.90
CA PRO A 97 12.79 1.24 -15.39
C PRO A 97 12.80 1.10 -13.86
N ASP A 98 12.71 2.23 -13.14
CA ASP A 98 12.63 2.24 -11.67
C ASP A 98 11.28 1.70 -11.18
N VAL A 99 10.17 2.13 -11.81
CA VAL A 99 8.82 1.62 -11.51
C VAL A 99 8.72 0.11 -11.74
N GLU A 100 9.30 -0.38 -12.85
CA GLU A 100 9.33 -1.79 -13.21
C GLU A 100 10.20 -2.62 -12.26
N SER A 101 11.34 -2.07 -11.80
CA SER A 101 12.16 -2.68 -10.74
C SER A 101 11.34 -2.87 -9.46
N LYS A 102 10.69 -1.79 -8.97
CA LYS A 102 9.91 -1.85 -7.73
C LYS A 102 8.69 -2.76 -7.84
N LYS A 103 8.06 -2.82 -9.01
CA LYS A 103 7.01 -3.82 -9.31
C LYS A 103 7.57 -5.25 -9.26
N ALA A 104 8.75 -5.50 -9.81
CA ALA A 104 9.36 -6.82 -9.80
C ALA A 104 9.76 -7.26 -8.38
N GLU A 105 10.29 -6.33 -7.58
CA GLU A 105 10.55 -6.54 -6.15
C GLU A 105 9.25 -6.92 -5.43
N LEU A 106 8.18 -6.13 -5.58
CA LEU A 106 6.88 -6.44 -4.98
C LEU A 106 6.36 -7.82 -5.40
N ASN A 107 6.49 -8.20 -6.68
CA ASN A 107 6.04 -9.51 -7.17
C ASN A 107 6.75 -10.69 -6.51
N CYS A 108 8.00 -10.52 -6.06
CA CYS A 108 8.72 -11.56 -5.32
C CYS A 108 8.21 -11.70 -3.90
N MET A 109 7.54 -10.68 -3.36
CA MET A 109 7.16 -10.60 -1.95
C MET A 109 5.73 -11.05 -1.65
N VAL A 110 4.84 -11.03 -2.65
CA VAL A 110 3.39 -11.10 -2.41
C VAL A 110 2.65 -11.97 -3.41
N LEU A 111 1.48 -12.47 -3.01
CA LEU A 111 0.47 -12.98 -3.93
C LEU A 111 -0.58 -11.92 -4.24
N LYS A 112 -0.95 -11.82 -5.52
CA LYS A 112 -1.98 -10.88 -5.95
C LYS A 112 -3.38 -11.46 -5.79
N LEU A 113 -4.26 -10.73 -5.11
CA LEU A 113 -5.68 -11.02 -5.02
C LEU A 113 -6.43 -10.60 -6.29
N SER A 114 -7.42 -11.40 -6.66
CA SER A 114 -8.37 -11.04 -7.72
C SER A 114 -9.52 -10.22 -7.14
N ILE A 115 -10.08 -9.32 -7.94
CA ILE A 115 -11.25 -8.52 -7.55
C ILE A 115 -12.52 -9.34 -7.81
N GLY A 116 -13.31 -9.60 -6.77
CA GLY A 116 -14.62 -10.22 -6.89
C GLY A 116 -15.75 -9.22 -7.19
N ASP A 117 -16.89 -9.74 -7.63
CA ASP A 117 -18.03 -8.93 -8.09
C ASP A 117 -18.66 -8.06 -6.98
N ALA A 118 -18.55 -8.48 -5.72
CA ALA A 118 -19.14 -7.79 -4.57
C ALA A 118 -18.28 -6.62 -4.02
N VAL A 119 -17.05 -6.47 -4.51
CA VAL A 119 -16.08 -5.49 -3.98
C VAL A 119 -16.60 -4.06 -4.06
N THR A 120 -17.23 -3.68 -5.17
CA THR A 120 -17.68 -2.29 -5.39
C THR A 120 -18.73 -1.87 -4.38
N GLU A 121 -19.78 -2.69 -4.19
CA GLU A 121 -20.84 -2.36 -3.22
C GLU A 121 -20.28 -2.31 -1.79
N ARG A 122 -19.40 -3.26 -1.44
CA ARG A 122 -18.74 -3.26 -0.13
C ARG A 122 -17.88 -2.01 0.09
N ALA A 123 -17.10 -1.58 -0.90
CA ALA A 123 -16.28 -0.38 -0.80
C ALA A 123 -17.15 0.87 -0.54
N PHE A 124 -18.25 1.04 -1.27
CA PHE A 124 -19.17 2.16 -1.03
C PHE A 124 -19.83 2.12 0.35
N GLN A 125 -20.14 0.92 0.87
CA GLN A 125 -20.61 0.77 2.25
C GLN A 125 -19.55 1.17 3.28
N LEU A 126 -18.29 0.77 3.07
CA LEU A 126 -17.17 1.15 3.93
C LEU A 126 -16.94 2.67 3.92
N MET A 127 -16.97 3.31 2.74
CA MET A 127 -16.89 4.77 2.61
C MET A 127 -18.00 5.45 3.42
N ARG A 128 -19.24 4.97 3.30
CA ARG A 128 -20.39 5.55 4.02
C ARG A 128 -20.27 5.37 5.54
N ASN A 129 -19.87 4.18 5.99
CA ASN A 129 -19.91 3.82 7.40
C ASN A 129 -18.71 4.36 8.18
N TYR A 130 -17.55 4.47 7.54
CA TYR A 130 -16.28 4.81 8.19
C TYR A 130 -15.64 6.10 7.64
N SER A 131 -16.29 6.78 6.70
CA SER A 131 -15.79 8.01 6.05
C SER A 131 -14.41 7.83 5.40
N LEU A 132 -14.15 6.63 4.87
CA LEU A 132 -12.92 6.31 4.15
C LEU A 132 -12.87 7.00 2.78
N LEU A 133 -11.67 7.31 2.30
CA LEU A 133 -11.49 7.63 0.90
C LEU A 133 -11.70 6.37 0.03
N PRO A 134 -12.00 6.54 -1.27
CA PRO A 134 -12.35 5.41 -2.10
C PRO A 134 -11.29 4.32 -2.13
N THR A 135 -10.03 4.70 -2.28
CA THR A 135 -8.89 3.78 -2.37
C THR A 135 -8.80 2.86 -1.15
N ASP A 136 -8.77 3.43 0.06
CA ASP A 136 -8.68 2.67 1.31
C ASP A 136 -9.88 1.73 1.48
N ALA A 137 -11.08 2.22 1.15
CA ALA A 137 -12.28 1.40 1.16
C ALA A 137 -12.22 0.22 0.17
N TYR A 138 -11.61 0.42 -1.01
CA TYR A 138 -11.41 -0.66 -1.97
C TYR A 138 -10.35 -1.66 -1.51
N HIS A 139 -9.22 -1.22 -0.91
CA HIS A 139 -8.23 -2.12 -0.32
C HIS A 139 -8.89 -3.07 0.69
N ILE A 140 -9.64 -2.50 1.63
CA ILE A 140 -10.34 -3.27 2.66
C ILE A 140 -11.40 -4.18 2.02
N ALA A 141 -12.21 -3.68 1.09
CA ALA A 141 -13.25 -4.47 0.44
C ALA A 141 -12.68 -5.68 -0.29
N ILE A 142 -11.58 -5.52 -1.04
CA ILE A 142 -10.91 -6.60 -1.78
C ILE A 142 -10.35 -7.65 -0.83
N ALA A 143 -9.62 -7.23 0.20
CA ALA A 143 -9.05 -8.15 1.18
C ALA A 143 -10.14 -8.97 1.88
N LEU A 144 -11.20 -8.30 2.35
CA LEU A 144 -12.32 -8.97 3.02
C LEU A 144 -13.11 -9.88 2.08
N ASP A 145 -13.20 -9.57 0.79
CA ASP A 145 -13.84 -10.45 -0.21
C ASP A 145 -13.02 -11.74 -0.40
N ALA A 146 -11.70 -11.65 -0.32
CA ALA A 146 -10.79 -12.80 -0.31
C ALA A 146 -10.68 -13.51 1.06
N GLY A 147 -11.45 -13.08 2.07
CA GLY A 147 -11.42 -13.66 3.41
C GLY A 147 -10.24 -13.23 4.28
N VAL A 148 -9.50 -12.19 3.88
CA VAL A 148 -8.37 -11.63 4.63
C VAL A 148 -8.86 -10.41 5.42
N ASN A 149 -8.81 -10.50 6.75
CA ASN A 149 -9.21 -9.42 7.67
C ASN A 149 -8.02 -8.82 8.44
N CYS A 150 -6.80 -9.18 8.09
CA CYS A 150 -5.57 -8.74 8.73
C CYS A 150 -4.79 -7.86 7.75
N PHE A 151 -4.49 -6.63 8.17
CA PHE A 151 -3.92 -5.59 7.31
C PHE A 151 -2.62 -5.09 7.89
N VAL A 152 -1.65 -4.79 7.04
CA VAL A 152 -0.42 -4.08 7.39
C VAL A 152 -0.45 -2.73 6.69
N THR A 153 -0.47 -1.64 7.46
CA THR A 153 -0.62 -0.29 6.90
C THR A 153 0.01 0.77 7.81
N LEU A 154 0.39 1.89 7.19
CA LEU A 154 0.75 3.13 7.86
C LEU A 154 -0.38 4.17 7.77
N ASP A 155 -1.57 3.77 7.34
CA ASP A 155 -2.75 4.62 7.33
C ASP A 155 -3.62 4.37 8.58
N ARG A 156 -3.80 5.42 9.38
CA ARG A 156 -4.64 5.40 10.58
C ARG A 156 -6.12 5.26 10.26
N ASP A 157 -6.52 5.50 9.01
CA ASP A 157 -7.92 5.42 8.60
C ASP A 157 -8.48 3.99 8.73
N PHE A 158 -7.62 2.97 8.63
CA PHE A 158 -7.96 1.57 8.85
C PHE A 158 -8.34 1.27 10.31
N TRP A 159 -7.84 2.05 11.28
CA TRP A 159 -8.13 1.84 12.72
C TRP A 159 -9.61 2.08 13.05
N ARG A 160 -10.34 2.73 12.14
CA ARG A 160 -11.77 3.05 12.30
C ARG A 160 -12.68 1.90 11.89
N VAL A 161 -12.17 0.86 11.23
CA VAL A 161 -12.97 -0.16 10.58
C VAL A 161 -13.18 -1.34 11.51
N ASP A 162 -14.43 -1.62 11.88
CA ASP A 162 -14.73 -2.74 12.75
C ASP A 162 -14.41 -4.10 12.11
N GLY A 163 -13.91 -5.04 12.92
CA GLY A 163 -13.77 -6.45 12.58
C GLY A 163 -12.47 -6.82 11.85
N ILE A 164 -11.52 -5.89 11.76
CA ILE A 164 -10.20 -6.13 11.17
C ILE A 164 -9.09 -6.05 12.21
N ILE A 165 -7.96 -6.69 11.90
CA ILE A 165 -6.70 -6.58 12.64
C ILE A 165 -5.77 -5.69 11.84
N VAL A 166 -5.16 -4.69 12.47
CA VAL A 166 -4.24 -3.74 11.83
C VAL A 166 -2.87 -3.85 12.48
N TYR A 167 -1.87 -4.23 11.69
CA TYR A 167 -0.45 -4.22 12.04
C TYR A 167 0.18 -2.90 11.59
N THR A 168 0.86 -2.20 12.51
CA THR A 168 1.52 -0.93 12.20
C THR A 168 2.71 -0.65 13.13
N CYS A 169 3.63 0.23 12.71
CA CYS A 169 4.67 0.80 13.58
C CYS A 169 4.31 2.19 14.12
N LEU A 170 3.14 2.71 13.75
CA LEU A 170 2.68 4.01 14.23
C LEU A 170 2.33 3.98 15.73
N PRO A 171 2.56 5.08 16.45
CA PRO A 171 2.23 5.20 17.87
C PRO A 171 0.74 5.45 18.12
#